data_AF-A0A7X7ZLL7-F1
#
_entry.id   AF-A0A7X7ZLL7-F1
#
_cell.length_a   1.000
_cell.length_b   1.000
_cell.length_c   1.000
_cell.angle_alpha   90.00
_cell.angle_beta   90.00
_cell.angle_gamma   90.00
#
_symmetry.space_group_name_H-M   'P 1'
#
loop_
_entity.id
_entity.type
_entity.pdbx_description
1 polymer ?
#
loop_
_entity_poly.entity_id
_entity_poly.type
_entity_poly.pdbx_seq_one_letter_code
_entity_poly.pdbx_strand_id
1 'polypeptide(L)'
;QGGAYFYGLGMLFDEAGQDCYSAAQYAQGSGVHLAAGCLWDGAGDDSYVSRYGPSQGAAHDLSTGLLYDGSGDDTFVSDGAQGFAINNSAALFVDMEGTDLFVCREGHGVGAWSRGSAGCGVFIDMADDDVFLGNGADSLRWTDGAWGAGLDVASVTPEEPVPPEEIGNPEELEMDSLFSVAAEWEVGENHDRVMAHRDELASRGLEALEYIAGEQLNTTDGLALRAIQAVFEKNTEIAVPMFTAMLDSLSGRRLRNTVYLLGEAGGEEARLPLEALLSSDTLSVRLSVVQALGSIGNPASLERIISLASDSSERMRRQVAVTLAGLGDSSAIPVLEEMSEDWFLDVRTAALKALETLRPEEEDASADRFVD
;
A
#
# COMPACT_ATOMS: atom_id res chain seq x y z
N GLN A 1 -1.99 10.00 10.16
CA GLN A 1 -2.34 9.75 8.74
C GLN A 1 -3.01 10.99 8.18
N GLY A 2 -2.33 12.15 8.23
CA GLY A 2 -2.96 13.41 7.81
C GLY A 2 -3.98 14.05 8.76
N GLY A 3 -4.36 13.38 9.86
CA GLY A 3 -5.35 13.91 10.81
C GLY A 3 -4.87 15.09 11.65
N ALA A 4 -5.78 16.01 11.98
CA ALA A 4 -5.50 17.21 12.75
C ALA A 4 -6.62 17.58 13.72
N TYR A 5 -6.23 18.17 14.86
CA TYR A 5 -7.14 18.67 15.89
C TYR A 5 -6.78 20.10 16.28
N PHE A 6 -7.79 20.93 16.59
CA PHE A 6 -7.66 22.25 17.24
C PHE A 6 -6.58 23.16 16.64
N TYR A 7 -6.93 23.92 15.61
CA TYR A 7 -6.03 24.88 14.93
C TYR A 7 -4.78 24.26 14.29
N GLY A 8 -4.71 22.92 14.25
CA GLY A 8 -3.61 22.17 13.66
C GLY A 8 -3.76 22.00 12.15
N LEU A 9 -2.60 21.82 11.51
CA LEU A 9 -2.49 21.27 10.17
C LEU A 9 -1.86 19.88 10.28
N GLY A 10 -2.55 18.87 9.78
CA GLY A 10 -2.07 17.51 9.60
C GLY A 10 -1.94 17.24 8.12
N MET A 11 -0.79 16.76 7.69
CA MET A 11 -0.57 16.34 6.31
C MET A 11 0.22 15.05 6.32
N LEU A 12 -0.23 14.07 5.55
CA LEU A 12 0.54 12.91 5.14
C LEU A 12 0.53 12.90 3.61
N PHE A 13 1.72 12.71 3.05
CA PHE A 13 1.95 12.63 1.63
C PHE A 13 2.79 11.38 1.42
N ASP A 14 2.21 10.40 0.75
CA ASP A 14 2.88 9.18 0.31
C ASP A 14 2.85 9.14 -1.22
N GLU A 15 3.97 8.81 -1.84
CA GLU A 15 4.11 8.84 -3.30
C GLU A 15 3.79 7.50 -3.96
N ALA A 16 4.09 6.40 -3.28
CA ALA A 16 3.89 5.05 -3.79
C ALA A 16 4.22 4.00 -2.71
N GLY A 17 3.51 2.88 -2.69
CA GLY A 17 3.73 1.82 -1.73
C GLY A 17 2.71 0.69 -1.81
N GLN A 18 2.74 -0.18 -0.79
CA GLN A 18 1.64 -1.07 -0.46
C GLN A 18 1.45 -0.92 1.03
N ASP A 19 0.64 0.05 1.39
CA ASP A 19 0.53 0.65 2.69
C ASP A 19 -0.74 0.23 3.42
N CYS A 20 -0.66 0.32 4.75
CA CYS A 20 -1.78 -0.03 5.61
C CYS A 20 -2.06 1.13 6.56
N TYR A 21 -3.09 1.89 6.20
CA TYR A 21 -3.61 3.00 6.95
C TYR A 21 -4.66 2.52 7.97
N SER A 22 -4.22 2.19 9.19
CA SER A 22 -5.12 1.78 10.28
C SER A 22 -5.40 2.90 11.28
N ALA A 23 -6.68 3.17 11.54
CA ALA A 23 -7.15 4.19 12.46
C ALA A 23 -8.35 3.74 13.32
N ALA A 24 -8.59 4.48 14.41
CA ALA A 24 -9.78 4.33 15.23
C ALA A 24 -10.89 5.29 14.77
N GLN A 25 -10.66 6.60 14.80
CA GLN A 25 -11.60 7.64 14.38
C GLN A 25 -10.82 8.91 14.02
N TYR A 26 -11.37 9.75 13.12
CA TYR A 26 -10.86 11.09 12.82
C TYR A 26 -9.35 11.15 12.51
N ALA A 27 -8.88 10.27 11.61
CA ALA A 27 -7.46 10.17 11.29
C ALA A 27 -7.15 10.48 9.82
N GLN A 28 -7.59 9.63 8.89
CA GLN A 28 -7.13 9.63 7.50
C GLN A 28 -7.59 10.88 6.77
N GLY A 29 -6.70 11.88 6.67
CA GLY A 29 -7.05 13.17 6.08
C GLY A 29 -8.09 13.97 6.86
N SER A 30 -8.33 13.63 8.14
CA SER A 30 -9.40 14.25 8.92
C SER A 30 -9.02 15.58 9.56
N GLY A 31 -9.85 16.61 9.40
CA GLY A 31 -9.73 17.86 10.15
C GLY A 31 -10.80 17.97 11.23
N VAL A 32 -10.43 18.15 12.50
CA VAL A 32 -11.38 18.25 13.61
C VAL A 32 -11.15 19.52 14.45
N HIS A 33 -12.22 20.25 14.73
CA HIS A 33 -12.23 21.47 15.54
C HIS A 33 -11.27 22.56 15.00
N LEU A 34 -11.69 23.33 14.00
CA LEU A 34 -10.90 24.44 13.44
C LEU A 34 -9.53 24.01 12.90
N ALA A 35 -9.42 22.78 12.40
CA ALA A 35 -8.19 22.20 11.89
C ALA A 35 -8.28 21.86 10.39
N ALA A 36 -7.14 21.56 9.78
CA ALA A 36 -7.07 21.04 8.43
C ALA A 36 -6.33 19.71 8.43
N GLY A 37 -6.98 18.65 7.95
CA GLY A 37 -6.37 17.36 7.72
C GLY A 37 -6.25 17.07 6.23
N CYS A 38 -5.14 16.45 5.83
CA CYS A 38 -4.89 16.04 4.46
C CYS A 38 -4.10 14.73 4.44
N LEU A 39 -4.64 13.73 3.76
CA LEU A 39 -3.92 12.54 3.33
C LEU A 39 -3.92 12.57 1.81
N TRP A 40 -2.73 12.50 1.23
CA TRP A 40 -2.51 12.32 -0.19
C TRP A 40 -1.69 11.05 -0.34
N ASP A 41 -2.27 10.07 -0.99
CA ASP A 41 -1.60 8.86 -1.44
C ASP A 41 -1.47 8.90 -2.97
N GLY A 42 -0.44 8.24 -3.47
CA GLY A 42 -0.01 8.33 -4.85
C GLY A 42 -0.27 7.04 -5.64
N ALA A 43 0.36 5.93 -5.25
CA ALA A 43 0.32 4.73 -6.06
C ALA A 43 0.52 3.42 -5.30
N GLY A 44 -0.34 2.43 -5.54
CA GLY A 44 -0.21 1.03 -5.16
C GLY A 44 -1.38 0.51 -4.35
N ASP A 45 -1.44 -0.81 -4.19
CA ASP A 45 -2.62 -1.48 -3.62
C ASP A 45 -2.63 -1.35 -2.08
N ASP A 46 -3.30 -0.32 -1.57
CA ASP A 46 -3.30 0.03 -0.16
C ASP A 46 -4.58 -0.39 0.58
N SER A 47 -4.49 -0.31 1.90
CA SER A 47 -5.61 -0.62 2.78
C SER A 47 -5.87 0.47 3.80
N TYR A 48 -7.07 1.04 3.75
CA TYR A 48 -7.53 2.11 4.61
C TYR A 48 -8.63 1.61 5.55
N VAL A 49 -8.33 1.52 6.85
CA VAL A 49 -9.27 0.95 7.83
C VAL A 49 -9.53 1.91 8.99
N SER A 50 -10.79 2.27 9.19
CA SER A 50 -11.29 3.02 10.35
C SER A 50 -12.30 2.23 11.16
N ARG A 51 -12.01 2.02 12.44
CA ARG A 51 -12.75 1.08 13.30
C ARG A 51 -13.98 1.66 14.02
N TYR A 52 -14.03 2.96 14.26
CA TYR A 52 -15.06 3.59 15.10
C TYR A 52 -15.48 4.94 14.53
N GLY A 53 -16.51 4.94 13.68
CA GLY A 53 -17.07 6.17 13.10
C GLY A 53 -16.19 6.83 12.01
N PRO A 54 -16.55 8.07 11.60
CA PRO A 54 -15.97 8.69 10.41
C PRO A 54 -14.49 9.05 10.61
N SER A 55 -13.69 8.82 9.58
CA SER A 55 -12.23 9.03 9.61
C SER A 55 -11.65 9.39 8.24
N GLN A 56 -12.19 8.87 7.16
CA GLN A 56 -11.65 9.07 5.81
C GLN A 56 -12.18 10.38 5.23
N GLY A 57 -11.28 11.36 5.09
CA GLY A 57 -11.57 12.70 4.59
C GLY A 57 -12.53 13.50 5.50
N ALA A 58 -12.73 13.11 6.77
CA ALA A 58 -13.79 13.67 7.61
C ALA A 58 -13.49 15.08 8.15
N ALA A 59 -14.54 15.90 8.32
CA ALA A 59 -14.42 17.29 8.76
C ALA A 59 -15.48 17.69 9.81
N HIS A 60 -15.04 18.17 10.98
CA HIS A 60 -15.88 18.61 12.09
C HIS A 60 -15.55 20.02 12.61
N ASP A 61 -16.59 20.81 12.89
CA ASP A 61 -16.51 22.07 13.65
C ASP A 61 -15.56 23.10 13.01
N LEU A 62 -15.97 23.71 11.89
CA LEU A 62 -15.21 24.74 11.15
C LEU A 62 -13.85 24.27 10.61
N SER A 63 -13.77 23.02 10.17
CA SER A 63 -12.54 22.38 9.71
C SER A 63 -12.62 21.95 8.25
N THR A 64 -11.50 21.45 7.73
CA THR A 64 -11.42 20.81 6.42
C THR A 64 -10.75 19.45 6.51
N GLY A 65 -11.31 18.44 5.84
CA GLY A 65 -10.71 17.12 5.67
C GLY A 65 -10.52 16.82 4.18
N LEU A 66 -9.37 16.26 3.83
CA LEU A 66 -9.04 15.82 2.47
C LEU A 66 -8.40 14.43 2.54
N LEU A 67 -9.00 13.48 1.84
CA LEU A 67 -8.36 12.23 1.45
C LEU A 67 -8.30 12.20 -0.07
N TYR A 68 -7.11 12.00 -0.62
CA TYR A 68 -6.87 11.82 -2.04
C TYR A 68 -6.09 10.51 -2.19
N ASP A 69 -6.62 9.61 -3.00
CA ASP A 69 -5.91 8.46 -3.54
C ASP A 69 -5.63 8.68 -5.04
N GLY A 70 -4.55 8.08 -5.53
CA GLY A 70 -4.00 8.36 -6.86
C GLY A 70 -4.13 7.22 -7.86
N SER A 71 -3.71 6.00 -7.50
CA SER A 71 -3.75 4.81 -8.38
C SER A 71 -3.51 3.54 -7.58
N GLY A 72 -4.22 2.45 -7.84
CA GLY A 72 -3.99 1.17 -7.15
C GLY A 72 -5.29 0.38 -7.02
N ASP A 73 -5.25 -0.92 -6.75
CA ASP A 73 -6.49 -1.64 -6.40
C ASP A 73 -6.67 -1.60 -4.87
N ASP A 74 -7.42 -0.62 -4.39
CA ASP A 74 -7.46 -0.18 -3.00
C ASP A 74 -8.66 -0.69 -2.21
N THR A 75 -8.49 -0.75 -0.88
CA THR A 75 -9.58 -1.12 0.02
C THR A 75 -9.83 -0.06 1.09
N PHE A 76 -11.01 0.56 1.04
CA PHE A 76 -11.44 1.60 1.98
C PHE A 76 -12.59 1.12 2.88
N VAL A 77 -12.28 0.87 4.16
CA VAL A 77 -13.25 0.41 5.15
C VAL A 77 -13.45 1.43 6.27
N SER A 78 -14.69 1.86 6.47
CA SER A 78 -15.09 2.73 7.58
C SER A 78 -16.35 2.24 8.29
N ASP A 79 -16.33 2.20 9.62
CA ASP A 79 -17.56 2.04 10.42
C ASP A 79 -18.46 3.30 10.37
N GLY A 80 -17.92 4.45 9.93
CA GLY A 80 -18.68 5.69 9.72
C GLY A 80 -18.93 6.01 8.25
N ALA A 81 -19.20 7.28 7.96
CA ALA A 81 -19.28 7.80 6.60
C ALA A 81 -17.88 8.18 6.06
N GLN A 82 -17.75 8.13 4.74
CA GLN A 82 -16.58 8.58 3.98
C GLN A 82 -16.86 9.95 3.37
N GLY A 83 -15.86 10.85 3.35
CA GLY A 83 -16.07 12.24 2.92
C GLY A 83 -17.13 12.95 3.77
N PHE A 84 -17.13 12.71 5.08
CA PHE A 84 -18.16 13.15 6.03
C PHE A 84 -17.91 14.55 6.58
N ALA A 85 -18.92 15.43 6.57
CA ALA A 85 -18.82 16.78 7.10
C ALA A 85 -20.02 17.21 7.97
N ILE A 86 -19.72 17.84 9.11
CA ILE A 86 -20.68 18.53 9.97
C ILE A 86 -20.15 19.86 10.53
N ASN A 87 -21.07 20.74 10.94
CA ASN A 87 -20.76 21.95 11.72
C ASN A 87 -19.89 22.99 10.99
N ASN A 88 -20.34 23.50 9.84
CA ASN A 88 -19.63 24.45 8.96
C ASN A 88 -18.25 23.96 8.51
N SER A 89 -18.12 22.68 8.26
CA SER A 89 -16.90 22.07 7.75
C SER A 89 -17.06 21.65 6.29
N ALA A 90 -15.93 21.33 5.65
CA ALA A 90 -15.89 20.77 4.31
C ALA A 90 -15.00 19.51 4.27
N ALA A 91 -15.52 18.43 3.73
CA ALA A 91 -14.83 17.17 3.53
C ALA A 91 -14.77 16.87 2.03
N LEU A 92 -13.61 16.41 1.57
CA LEU A 92 -13.40 15.91 0.23
C LEU A 92 -12.67 14.57 0.31
N PHE A 93 -13.28 13.54 -0.27
CA PHE A 93 -12.65 12.27 -0.59
C PHE A 93 -12.58 12.21 -2.11
N VAL A 94 -11.39 12.04 -2.66
CA VAL A 94 -11.17 11.78 -4.09
C VAL A 94 -10.44 10.47 -4.25
N ASP A 95 -11.01 9.59 -5.05
CA ASP A 95 -10.35 8.46 -5.67
C ASP A 95 -10.16 8.74 -7.18
N MET A 96 -9.10 8.20 -7.78
CA MET A 96 -8.62 8.58 -9.11
C MET A 96 -8.54 7.45 -10.13
N GLU A 97 -7.88 6.34 -9.83
CA GLU A 97 -7.62 5.19 -10.72
C GLU A 97 -7.52 3.93 -9.84
N GLY A 98 -8.07 2.80 -10.26
CA GLY A 98 -8.10 1.58 -9.43
C GLY A 98 -9.40 0.80 -9.46
N THR A 99 -9.33 -0.55 -9.36
CA THR A 99 -10.53 -1.35 -9.05
C THR A 99 -10.67 -1.52 -7.54
N ASP A 100 -11.51 -0.69 -6.95
CA ASP A 100 -11.54 -0.48 -5.51
C ASP A 100 -12.74 -1.09 -4.79
N LEU A 101 -12.53 -1.26 -3.48
CA LEU A 101 -13.57 -1.66 -2.56
C LEU A 101 -13.86 -0.55 -1.53
N PHE A 102 -15.02 0.08 -1.67
CA PHE A 102 -15.52 1.06 -0.71
C PHE A 102 -16.58 0.46 0.22
N VAL A 103 -16.25 0.33 1.51
CA VAL A 103 -17.15 -0.18 2.54
C VAL A 103 -17.41 0.88 3.60
N CYS A 104 -18.68 1.28 3.73
CA CYS A 104 -19.09 2.21 4.77
C CYS A 104 -20.47 1.92 5.35
N ARG A 105 -20.73 2.35 6.59
CA ARG A 105 -22.05 2.16 7.23
C ARG A 105 -23.02 3.30 6.98
N GLU A 106 -22.50 4.53 6.90
CA GLU A 106 -23.31 5.76 6.94
C GLU A 106 -23.38 6.50 5.61
N GLY A 107 -22.64 6.07 4.60
CA GLY A 107 -22.68 6.61 3.22
C GLY A 107 -21.40 7.30 2.77
N HIS A 108 -21.33 7.56 1.47
CA HIS A 108 -20.23 8.23 0.79
C HIS A 108 -20.62 9.68 0.46
N GLY A 109 -19.76 10.64 0.80
CA GLY A 109 -19.98 12.06 0.49
C GLY A 109 -21.07 12.70 1.35
N VAL A 110 -21.05 12.44 2.66
CA VAL A 110 -22.15 12.78 3.56
C VAL A 110 -21.99 14.18 4.16
N GLY A 111 -22.99 15.05 3.94
CA GLY A 111 -23.09 16.38 4.53
C GLY A 111 -24.28 16.49 5.48
N ALA A 112 -24.03 16.60 6.79
CA ALA A 112 -25.08 16.56 7.81
C ALA A 112 -25.23 17.86 8.62
N TRP A 113 -26.46 18.12 9.06
CA TRP A 113 -26.77 19.24 9.96
C TRP A 113 -26.51 18.86 11.41
N SER A 114 -25.74 19.68 12.12
CA SER A 114 -25.39 19.44 13.51
C SER A 114 -25.09 20.76 14.22
N ARG A 115 -25.40 20.86 15.52
CA ARG A 115 -25.18 22.02 16.43
C ARG A 115 -25.39 23.41 15.78
N GLY A 116 -26.39 23.54 14.92
CA GLY A 116 -26.80 24.83 14.34
C GLY A 116 -26.19 25.19 12.98
N SER A 117 -25.41 24.30 12.35
CA SER A 117 -24.91 24.48 10.97
C SER A 117 -24.74 23.16 10.22
N ALA A 118 -24.64 23.23 8.89
CA ALA A 118 -24.37 22.07 8.02
C ALA A 118 -22.87 21.89 7.77
N GLY A 119 -22.44 20.67 7.45
CA GLY A 119 -21.17 20.43 6.76
C GLY A 119 -21.40 20.03 5.31
N CYS A 120 -20.39 20.25 4.47
CA CYS A 120 -20.38 19.89 3.05
C CYS A 120 -19.47 18.68 2.86
N GLY A 121 -20.05 17.52 2.58
CA GLY A 121 -19.32 16.28 2.32
C GLY A 121 -19.34 15.96 0.84
N VAL A 122 -18.17 15.73 0.26
CA VAL A 122 -18.05 15.36 -1.15
C VAL A 122 -17.21 14.11 -1.27
N PHE A 123 -17.75 13.13 -1.99
CA PHE A 123 -17.04 11.94 -2.43
C PHE A 123 -17.00 11.96 -3.96
N ILE A 124 -15.80 11.86 -4.50
CA ILE A 124 -15.54 11.77 -5.93
C ILE A 124 -14.75 10.51 -6.13
N ASP A 125 -15.26 9.68 -7.02
CA ASP A 125 -14.55 8.55 -7.55
C ASP A 125 -14.49 8.75 -9.07
N MET A 126 -13.31 8.53 -9.64
CA MET A 126 -12.97 8.86 -11.03
C MET A 126 -12.78 7.59 -11.87
N ALA A 127 -13.66 6.61 -11.68
CA ALA A 127 -13.93 5.43 -12.50
C ALA A 127 -12.78 4.47 -12.80
N ASP A 128 -12.94 3.25 -12.27
CA ASP A 128 -12.83 1.95 -12.95
C ASP A 128 -14.02 1.02 -12.55
N ASP A 129 -13.89 -0.33 -12.49
CA ASP A 129 -15.00 -1.27 -12.19
C ASP A 129 -15.18 -1.49 -10.64
N ASP A 130 -15.66 -0.48 -9.91
CA ASP A 130 -15.62 -0.45 -8.44
C ASP A 130 -16.75 -1.17 -7.68
N VAL A 131 -16.47 -1.57 -6.44
CA VAL A 131 -17.43 -2.23 -5.54
C VAL A 131 -17.79 -1.34 -4.34
N PHE A 132 -19.05 -0.90 -4.31
CA PHE A 132 -19.62 -0.14 -3.19
C PHE A 132 -20.49 -1.00 -2.26
N LEU A 133 -20.14 -1.02 -0.97
CA LEU A 133 -20.95 -1.57 0.10
C LEU A 133 -21.40 -0.43 1.04
N GLY A 134 -22.58 0.15 0.76
CA GLY A 134 -23.14 1.31 1.47
C GLY A 134 -24.23 2.04 0.67
N ASN A 135 -24.50 3.31 1.00
CA ASN A 135 -25.32 4.21 0.16
C ASN A 135 -24.44 4.84 -0.94
N GLY A 136 -24.53 4.32 -2.16
CA GLY A 136 -23.74 4.68 -3.35
C GLY A 136 -23.91 3.57 -4.39
N ALA A 137 -23.54 3.80 -5.64
CA ALA A 137 -23.47 2.74 -6.66
C ALA A 137 -22.63 3.22 -7.85
N ASP A 138 -21.99 2.26 -8.49
CA ASP A 138 -21.22 2.43 -9.72
C ASP A 138 -22.00 3.20 -10.80
N SER A 139 -21.30 4.13 -11.45
CA SER A 139 -21.68 4.98 -12.56
C SER A 139 -22.88 5.90 -12.26
N LEU A 140 -23.07 6.25 -10.99
CA LEU A 140 -24.15 7.13 -10.55
C LEU A 140 -23.67 8.43 -9.92
N ARG A 141 -24.56 9.42 -9.98
CA ARG A 141 -24.49 10.63 -9.17
C ARG A 141 -25.56 10.55 -8.11
N TRP A 142 -25.21 10.81 -6.86
CA TRP A 142 -26.17 10.86 -5.77
C TRP A 142 -25.96 12.10 -4.91
N THR A 143 -27.00 12.41 -4.16
CA THR A 143 -26.98 13.44 -3.14
C THR A 143 -27.39 12.79 -1.84
N ASP A 144 -26.67 13.08 -0.77
CA ASP A 144 -27.01 12.63 0.59
C ASP A 144 -27.35 13.83 1.47
N GLY A 145 -28.55 13.84 2.04
CA GLY A 145 -29.06 15.00 2.77
C GLY A 145 -29.16 16.27 1.90
N ALA A 146 -28.98 17.44 2.54
CA ALA A 146 -29.09 18.74 1.86
C ALA A 146 -27.74 19.27 1.31
N TRP A 147 -26.63 18.68 1.73
CA TRP A 147 -25.27 19.21 1.51
C TRP A 147 -24.21 18.14 1.26
N GLY A 148 -24.62 16.87 1.13
CA GLY A 148 -23.77 15.77 0.71
C GLY A 148 -23.95 15.48 -0.77
N ALA A 149 -22.85 15.17 -1.45
CA ALA A 149 -22.86 14.73 -2.83
C ALA A 149 -21.83 13.62 -3.01
N GLY A 150 -22.22 12.60 -3.76
CA GLY A 150 -21.31 11.61 -4.28
C GLY A 150 -21.43 11.54 -5.79
N LEU A 151 -20.31 11.36 -6.43
CA LEU A 151 -20.20 11.27 -7.87
C LEU A 151 -19.24 10.15 -8.18
N ASP A 152 -19.72 9.20 -8.93
CA ASP A 152 -18.90 8.31 -9.73
C ASP A 152 -19.12 8.69 -11.22
N VAL A 153 -18.02 8.97 -11.92
CA VAL A 153 -18.02 9.37 -13.32
C VAL A 153 -17.40 8.27 -14.17
N ALA A 154 -18.23 7.51 -14.89
CA ALA A 154 -17.75 6.61 -15.94
C ALA A 154 -16.60 7.25 -16.76
N SER A 155 -15.49 6.51 -16.88
CA SER A 155 -14.25 6.91 -17.55
C SER A 155 -14.52 7.86 -18.71
N VAL A 156 -14.04 9.10 -18.59
CA VAL A 156 -13.88 9.98 -19.73
C VAL A 156 -12.44 9.85 -20.18
N THR A 157 -12.12 8.73 -20.83
CA THR A 157 -11.00 8.73 -21.76
C THR A 157 -11.26 9.89 -22.74
N PRO A 158 -10.34 10.85 -22.89
CA PRO A 158 -10.53 11.93 -23.85
C PRO A 158 -10.91 11.33 -25.22
N GLU A 159 -12.05 11.75 -25.80
CA GLU A 159 -12.52 11.27 -27.12
C GLU A 159 -11.54 11.60 -28.26
N GLU A 160 -10.60 12.51 -28.02
CA GLU A 160 -9.47 12.70 -28.92
C GLU A 160 -8.35 11.75 -28.48
N PRO A 161 -8.05 10.69 -29.25
CA PRO A 161 -6.82 9.94 -29.01
C PRO A 161 -5.70 10.97 -29.09
N VAL A 162 -4.95 11.11 -28.00
CA VAL A 162 -3.63 11.69 -28.13
C VAL A 162 -2.92 10.72 -29.10
N PRO A 163 -2.19 11.23 -30.10
CA PRO A 163 -1.46 10.33 -30.97
C PRO A 163 -0.46 9.58 -30.08
N PRO A 164 -0.46 8.23 -30.10
CA PRO A 164 0.39 7.46 -29.21
C PRO A 164 1.81 7.96 -29.34
N GLU A 165 2.50 8.15 -28.21
CA GLU A 165 3.89 8.53 -28.26
C GLU A 165 4.65 7.50 -29.09
N GLU A 166 5.43 7.99 -30.06
CA GLU A 166 6.25 7.09 -30.86
C GLU A 166 7.17 6.31 -29.91
N ILE A 167 7.08 4.97 -29.95
CA ILE A 167 7.95 4.07 -29.18
C ILE A 167 9.43 4.43 -29.36
N GLY A 168 9.80 5.03 -30.49
CA GLY A 168 11.18 5.37 -30.80
C GLY A 168 11.99 4.12 -31.13
N ASN A 169 13.27 4.13 -30.77
CA ASN A 169 14.20 3.03 -31.03
C ASN A 169 15.00 2.73 -29.75
N PRO A 170 14.41 1.96 -28.80
CA PRO A 170 15.04 1.63 -27.53
C PRO A 170 16.44 1.02 -27.70
N GLU A 171 16.65 0.23 -28.75
CA GLU A 171 17.92 -0.44 -29.03
C GLU A 171 19.07 0.52 -29.35
N GLU A 172 18.76 1.75 -29.79
CA GLU A 172 19.75 2.80 -30.09
C GLU A 172 20.09 3.68 -28.87
N LEU A 173 19.35 3.54 -27.76
CA LEU A 173 19.57 4.36 -26.58
C LEU A 173 20.75 3.85 -25.74
N GLU A 174 21.47 4.82 -25.17
CA GLU A 174 22.45 4.59 -24.11
C GLU A 174 21.73 4.25 -22.79
N MET A 175 22.40 3.50 -21.92
CA MET A 175 21.80 2.93 -20.69
C MET A 175 21.05 3.94 -19.83
N ASP A 176 21.61 5.13 -19.61
CA ASP A 176 21.00 6.17 -18.78
C ASP A 176 19.69 6.70 -19.37
N SER A 177 19.67 6.94 -20.68
CA SER A 177 18.47 7.40 -21.38
C SER A 177 17.43 6.29 -21.49
N LEU A 178 17.86 5.06 -21.74
CA LEU A 178 16.99 3.89 -21.77
C LEU A 178 16.32 3.66 -20.41
N PHE A 179 17.10 3.71 -19.32
CA PHE A 179 16.60 3.60 -17.95
C PHE A 179 15.61 4.72 -17.62
N SER A 180 15.93 5.96 -18.00
CA SER A 180 15.04 7.10 -17.77
C SER A 180 13.65 6.88 -18.35
N VAL A 181 13.54 6.33 -19.56
CA VAL A 181 12.23 6.05 -20.20
C VAL A 181 11.57 4.82 -19.60
N ALA A 182 12.32 3.76 -19.31
CA ALA A 182 11.80 2.55 -18.68
C ALA A 182 11.22 2.80 -17.27
N ALA A 183 11.67 3.87 -16.61
CA ALA A 183 11.24 4.36 -15.31
C ALA A 183 10.16 5.46 -15.38
N GLU A 184 9.56 5.71 -16.55
CA GLU A 184 8.39 6.58 -16.64
C GLU A 184 7.10 5.85 -16.24
N TRP A 185 6.03 6.61 -16.04
CA TRP A 185 4.72 6.08 -15.66
C TRP A 185 4.07 5.36 -16.85
N GLU A 186 3.68 4.11 -16.64
CA GLU A 186 3.24 3.17 -17.68
C GLU A 186 1.71 3.18 -17.85
N VAL A 187 1.14 4.36 -18.09
CA VAL A 187 -0.30 4.55 -18.17
C VAL A 187 -0.73 5.14 -19.52
N GLY A 188 -1.96 4.82 -19.92
CA GLY A 188 -2.56 5.29 -21.17
C GLY A 188 -1.69 4.99 -22.40
N GLU A 189 -1.39 6.02 -23.18
CA GLU A 189 -0.65 5.89 -24.43
C GLU A 189 0.87 5.71 -24.26
N ASN A 190 1.40 6.00 -23.06
CA ASN A 190 2.81 5.76 -22.75
C ASN A 190 3.11 4.29 -22.42
N HIS A 191 2.08 3.48 -22.21
CA HIS A 191 2.21 2.07 -21.85
C HIS A 191 3.15 1.32 -22.82
N ASP A 192 2.85 1.34 -24.12
CA ASP A 192 3.64 0.61 -25.14
C ASP A 192 5.08 1.12 -25.24
N ARG A 193 5.28 2.44 -25.13
CA ARG A 193 6.61 3.07 -25.14
C ARG A 193 7.42 2.61 -23.93
N VAL A 194 6.89 2.80 -22.73
CA VAL A 194 7.59 2.45 -21.48
C VAL A 194 7.88 0.95 -21.43
N MET A 195 6.91 0.11 -21.79
CA MET A 195 7.09 -1.34 -21.84
C MET A 195 8.17 -1.77 -22.82
N ALA A 196 8.19 -1.23 -24.05
CA ALA A 196 9.24 -1.54 -25.02
C ALA A 196 10.64 -1.15 -24.51
N HIS A 197 10.77 0.00 -23.84
CA HIS A 197 12.05 0.43 -23.27
C HIS A 197 12.45 -0.41 -22.05
N ARG A 198 11.49 -0.82 -21.21
CA ARG A 198 11.77 -1.67 -20.06
C ARG A 198 12.15 -3.09 -20.50
N ASP A 199 11.50 -3.59 -21.53
CA ASP A 199 11.84 -4.87 -22.14
C ASP A 199 13.23 -4.87 -22.75
N GLU A 200 13.58 -3.80 -23.46
CA GLU A 200 14.91 -3.60 -24.02
C GLU A 200 15.98 -3.43 -22.92
N LEU A 201 15.69 -2.64 -21.90
CA LEU A 201 16.55 -2.49 -20.72
C LEU A 201 16.83 -3.86 -20.08
N ALA A 202 15.79 -4.68 -19.94
CA ALA A 202 15.90 -6.01 -19.37
C ALA A 202 16.65 -6.99 -20.31
N SER A 203 16.57 -6.85 -21.64
CA SER A 203 17.36 -7.67 -22.58
C SER A 203 18.85 -7.32 -22.62
N ARG A 204 19.27 -6.15 -22.11
CA ARG A 204 20.71 -5.83 -21.92
C ARG A 204 21.39 -6.72 -20.87
N GLY A 205 20.61 -7.40 -20.02
CA GLY A 205 21.09 -8.42 -19.10
C GLY A 205 22.15 -7.91 -18.12
N LEU A 206 23.35 -8.49 -18.15
CA LEU A 206 24.43 -8.13 -17.23
C LEU A 206 24.79 -6.65 -17.28
N GLU A 207 24.75 -6.02 -18.46
CA GLU A 207 25.07 -4.60 -18.61
C GLU A 207 24.10 -3.72 -17.82
N ALA A 208 22.80 -4.03 -17.88
CA ALA A 208 21.78 -3.31 -17.11
C ALA A 208 21.91 -3.60 -15.60
N LEU A 209 22.22 -4.84 -15.20
CA LEU A 209 22.46 -5.19 -13.80
C LEU A 209 23.68 -4.44 -13.21
N GLU A 210 24.76 -4.29 -13.97
CA GLU A 210 25.94 -3.51 -13.57
C GLU A 210 25.62 -2.02 -13.42
N TYR A 211 24.85 -1.46 -14.35
CA TYR A 211 24.38 -0.08 -14.26
C TYR A 211 23.50 0.15 -13.02
N ILE A 212 22.52 -0.73 -12.79
CA ILE A 212 21.64 -0.66 -11.62
C ILE A 212 22.44 -0.72 -10.31
N ALA A 213 23.37 -1.68 -10.22
CA ALA A 213 24.21 -1.88 -9.05
C ALA A 213 25.09 -0.65 -8.75
N GLY A 214 25.60 0.00 -9.80
CA GLY A 214 26.46 1.17 -9.72
C GLY A 214 25.70 2.46 -9.36
N GLU A 215 24.58 2.72 -10.04
CA GLU A 215 23.98 4.05 -10.10
C GLU A 215 22.57 4.12 -9.50
N GLN A 216 21.76 3.07 -9.66
CA GLN A 216 20.31 3.16 -9.40
C GLN A 216 19.85 2.54 -8.06
N LEU A 217 20.69 1.75 -7.40
CA LEU A 217 20.33 1.11 -6.12
C LEU A 217 19.95 2.08 -4.98
N ASN A 218 20.27 3.37 -5.09
CA ASN A 218 19.91 4.38 -4.09
C ASN A 218 18.60 5.11 -4.40
N THR A 219 17.82 4.66 -5.39
CA THR A 219 16.56 5.31 -5.78
C THR A 219 15.54 5.38 -4.63
N THR A 220 14.80 6.48 -4.59
CA THR A 220 13.59 6.68 -3.78
C THR A 220 12.31 6.65 -4.62
N ASP A 221 12.46 6.67 -5.94
CA ASP A 221 11.37 6.73 -6.89
C ASP A 221 10.85 5.30 -7.16
N GLY A 222 9.54 5.12 -6.94
CA GLY A 222 8.85 3.86 -7.16
C GLY A 222 8.86 3.42 -8.62
N LEU A 223 8.79 4.36 -9.57
CA LEU A 223 8.81 4.04 -11.00
C LEU A 223 10.19 3.52 -11.43
N ALA A 224 11.26 4.16 -10.93
CA ALA A 224 12.61 3.65 -11.09
C ALA A 224 12.78 2.26 -10.44
N LEU A 225 12.18 2.00 -9.28
CA LEU A 225 12.23 0.68 -8.65
C LEU A 225 11.50 -0.38 -9.50
N ARG A 226 10.35 -0.06 -10.10
CA ARG A 226 9.62 -0.94 -11.04
C ARG A 226 10.46 -1.29 -12.27
N ALA A 227 11.16 -0.30 -12.84
CA ALA A 227 12.09 -0.55 -13.95
C ALA A 227 13.23 -1.50 -13.53
N ILE A 228 13.82 -1.29 -12.34
CA ILE A 228 14.85 -2.16 -11.78
C ILE A 228 14.32 -3.58 -11.58
N GLN A 229 13.11 -3.74 -11.04
CA GLN A 229 12.47 -5.04 -10.80
C GLN A 229 12.30 -5.83 -12.10
N ALA A 230 11.82 -5.19 -13.17
CA ALA A 230 11.66 -5.88 -14.45
C ALA A 230 13.00 -6.39 -15.02
N VAL A 231 14.08 -5.62 -14.88
CA VAL A 231 15.43 -6.09 -15.24
C VAL A 231 15.83 -7.25 -14.35
N PHE A 232 15.57 -7.17 -13.05
CA PHE A 232 15.93 -8.18 -12.08
C PHE A 232 15.21 -9.52 -12.34
N GLU A 233 13.90 -9.48 -12.54
CA GLU A 233 13.04 -10.64 -12.79
C GLU A 233 13.46 -11.39 -14.06
N LYS A 234 13.62 -10.67 -15.18
CA LYS A 234 14.05 -11.25 -16.47
C LYS A 234 15.47 -11.83 -16.43
N ASN A 235 16.30 -11.41 -15.47
CA ASN A 235 17.70 -11.80 -15.34
C ASN A 235 18.01 -12.49 -13.99
N THR A 236 17.02 -13.12 -13.36
CA THR A 236 17.11 -13.70 -12.01
C THR A 236 18.35 -14.60 -11.81
N GLU A 237 18.68 -15.44 -12.80
CA GLU A 237 19.83 -16.36 -12.75
C GLU A 237 21.19 -15.66 -12.57
N ILE A 238 21.31 -14.40 -13.01
CA ILE A 238 22.52 -13.58 -12.88
C ILE A 238 22.37 -12.58 -11.73
N ALA A 239 21.17 -11.98 -11.61
CA ALA A 239 20.87 -10.94 -10.65
C ALA A 239 20.99 -11.44 -9.20
N VAL A 240 20.41 -12.61 -8.89
CA VAL A 240 20.41 -13.12 -7.51
C VAL A 240 21.83 -13.42 -7.00
N PRO A 241 22.72 -14.15 -7.72
CA PRO A 241 24.08 -14.36 -7.26
C PRO A 241 24.88 -13.06 -7.15
N MET A 242 24.74 -12.16 -8.12
CA MET A 242 25.47 -10.89 -8.18
C MET A 242 25.12 -9.97 -7.01
N PHE A 243 23.82 -9.77 -6.76
CA PHE A 243 23.35 -8.87 -5.71
C PHE A 243 23.49 -9.49 -4.32
N THR A 244 23.42 -10.82 -4.21
CA THR A 244 23.77 -11.55 -2.97
C THR A 244 25.25 -11.34 -2.62
N ALA A 245 26.15 -11.46 -3.59
CA ALA A 245 27.59 -11.32 -3.38
C ALA A 245 28.02 -9.91 -2.92
N MET A 246 27.21 -8.88 -3.20
CA MET A 246 27.53 -7.51 -2.81
C MET A 246 26.88 -7.05 -1.49
N LEU A 247 25.99 -7.84 -0.87
CA LEU A 247 25.26 -7.47 0.35
C LEU A 247 26.18 -6.87 1.44
N ASP A 248 27.31 -7.52 1.71
CA ASP A 248 28.28 -7.10 2.75
C ASP A 248 28.92 -5.74 2.49
N SER A 249 28.95 -5.29 1.22
CA SER A 249 29.53 -4.01 0.81
C SER A 249 28.50 -2.86 0.81
N LEU A 250 27.21 -3.19 0.88
CA LEU A 250 26.13 -2.22 0.79
C LEU A 250 25.72 -1.70 2.17
N SER A 251 25.22 -0.48 2.20
CA SER A 251 24.66 0.13 3.41
C SER A 251 23.53 1.10 3.07
N GLY A 252 22.78 1.50 4.09
CA GLY A 252 21.70 2.48 3.94
C GLY A 252 20.59 1.99 3.01
N ARG A 253 20.22 2.84 2.04
CA ARG A 253 19.12 2.57 1.11
C ARG A 253 19.50 1.54 0.05
N ARG A 254 20.73 1.58 -0.47
CA ARG A 254 21.25 0.57 -1.42
C ARG A 254 21.09 -0.84 -0.88
N LEU A 255 21.41 -1.05 0.41
CA LEU A 255 21.22 -2.34 1.07
C LEU A 255 19.75 -2.73 1.13
N ARG A 256 18.85 -1.83 1.56
CA ARG A 256 17.42 -2.15 1.67
C ARG A 256 16.77 -2.45 0.32
N ASN A 257 17.07 -1.66 -0.71
CA ASN A 257 16.57 -1.91 -2.06
C ASN A 257 17.10 -3.25 -2.59
N THR A 258 18.37 -3.58 -2.31
CA THR A 258 18.93 -4.89 -2.68
C THR A 258 18.26 -6.06 -1.94
N VAL A 259 18.01 -5.91 -0.64
CA VAL A 259 17.27 -6.90 0.16
C VAL A 259 15.86 -7.11 -0.39
N TYR A 260 15.17 -6.03 -0.74
CA TYR A 260 13.85 -6.08 -1.38
C TYR A 260 13.88 -6.84 -2.70
N LEU A 261 14.77 -6.47 -3.63
CA LEU A 261 14.91 -7.13 -4.93
C LEU A 261 15.22 -8.64 -4.82
N LEU A 262 16.09 -9.02 -3.87
CA LEU A 262 16.39 -10.43 -3.61
C LEU A 262 15.20 -11.19 -3.01
N GLY A 263 14.38 -10.53 -2.20
CA GLY A 263 13.15 -11.09 -1.65
C GLY A 263 12.13 -11.41 -2.74
N GLU A 264 11.84 -10.41 -3.59
CA GLU A 264 10.87 -10.53 -4.70
C GLU A 264 11.30 -11.57 -5.74
N ALA A 265 12.61 -11.71 -5.99
CA ALA A 265 13.11 -12.71 -6.93
C ALA A 265 12.92 -14.17 -6.45
N GLY A 266 12.66 -14.40 -5.16
CA GLY A 266 12.34 -15.73 -4.61
C GLY A 266 13.50 -16.74 -4.61
N GLY A 267 14.75 -16.30 -4.84
CA GLY A 267 15.91 -17.18 -4.94
C GLY A 267 16.38 -17.72 -3.59
N GLU A 268 16.27 -19.04 -3.38
CA GLU A 268 16.69 -19.71 -2.13
C GLU A 268 18.17 -19.46 -1.76
N GLU A 269 19.03 -19.23 -2.74
CA GLU A 269 20.44 -18.94 -2.51
C GLU A 269 20.68 -17.62 -1.73
N ALA A 270 19.74 -16.67 -1.80
CA ALA A 270 19.79 -15.43 -1.04
C ALA A 270 19.36 -15.61 0.42
N ARG A 271 18.69 -16.72 0.79
CA ARG A 271 18.11 -16.93 2.12
C ARG A 271 19.15 -16.81 3.25
N LEU A 272 20.24 -17.58 3.19
CA LEU A 272 21.25 -17.58 4.25
C LEU A 272 21.99 -16.23 4.38
N PRO A 273 22.43 -15.58 3.27
CA PRO A 273 22.95 -14.22 3.32
C PRO A 273 21.98 -13.20 3.91
N LEU A 274 20.69 -13.27 3.56
CA LEU A 274 19.66 -12.41 4.14
C LEU A 274 19.47 -12.68 5.64
N GLU A 275 19.39 -13.95 6.08
CA GLU A 275 19.29 -14.32 7.50
C GLU A 275 20.43 -13.76 8.35
N ALA A 276 21.65 -13.64 7.79
CA ALA A 276 22.78 -13.03 8.48
C ALA A 276 22.53 -11.56 8.84
N LEU A 277 21.81 -10.83 7.97
CA LEU A 277 21.46 -9.41 8.16
C LEU A 277 20.41 -9.16 9.24
N LEU A 278 19.73 -10.20 9.75
CA LEU A 278 18.86 -10.08 10.93
C LEU A 278 19.60 -9.63 12.19
N SER A 279 20.93 -9.78 12.20
CA SER A 279 21.80 -9.30 13.30
C SER A 279 22.18 -7.82 13.17
N SER A 280 21.67 -7.10 12.16
CA SER A 280 21.94 -5.66 11.97
C SER A 280 21.40 -4.81 13.12
N ASP A 281 22.16 -3.82 13.57
CA ASP A 281 21.70 -2.84 14.56
C ASP A 281 20.59 -1.91 14.01
N THR A 282 20.38 -1.90 12.69
CA THR A 282 19.41 -1.02 12.04
C THR A 282 18.05 -1.72 11.90
N LEU A 283 17.05 -1.26 12.67
CA LEU A 283 15.70 -1.83 12.65
C LEU A 283 15.10 -1.88 11.24
N SER A 284 15.25 -0.84 10.42
CA SER A 284 14.69 -0.84 9.06
C SER A 284 15.32 -1.89 8.14
N VAL A 285 16.61 -2.20 8.33
CA VAL A 285 17.28 -3.30 7.61
C VAL A 285 16.70 -4.64 8.08
N ARG A 286 16.61 -4.86 9.39
CA ARG A 286 16.03 -6.11 9.93
C ARG A 286 14.60 -6.33 9.45
N LEU A 287 13.77 -5.28 9.43
CA LEU A 287 12.39 -5.36 8.91
C LEU A 287 12.36 -5.75 7.43
N SER A 288 13.20 -5.11 6.60
CA SER A 288 13.30 -5.43 5.16
C SER A 288 13.71 -6.89 4.94
N VAL A 289 14.61 -7.40 5.78
CA VAL A 289 15.06 -8.80 5.71
C VAL A 289 13.94 -9.76 6.09
N VAL A 290 13.18 -9.51 7.16
CA VAL A 290 12.06 -10.38 7.54
C VAL A 290 10.97 -10.39 6.46
N GLN A 291 10.70 -9.26 5.82
CA GLN A 291 9.81 -9.19 4.66
C GLN A 291 10.36 -10.02 3.50
N ALA A 292 11.62 -9.80 3.10
CA ALA A 292 12.25 -10.52 2.00
C ALA A 292 12.30 -12.05 2.20
N LEU A 293 12.56 -12.51 3.42
CA LEU A 293 12.50 -13.95 3.75
C LEU A 293 11.07 -14.50 3.65
N GLY A 294 10.06 -13.67 3.91
CA GLY A 294 8.65 -13.98 3.66
C GLY A 294 8.35 -14.13 2.17
N SER A 295 8.77 -13.17 1.34
CA SER A 295 8.60 -13.23 -0.12
C SER A 295 9.32 -14.46 -0.72
N ILE A 296 10.49 -14.84 -0.21
CA ILE A 296 11.19 -16.07 -0.61
C ILE A 296 10.38 -17.33 -0.30
N GLY A 297 9.55 -17.30 0.75
CA GLY A 297 8.61 -18.39 1.03
C GLY A 297 9.23 -19.69 1.53
N ASN A 298 10.52 -19.71 1.88
CA ASN A 298 11.17 -20.97 2.31
C ASN A 298 10.92 -21.26 3.81
N PRO A 299 10.30 -22.40 4.16
CA PRO A 299 10.04 -22.79 5.55
C PRO A 299 11.31 -22.94 6.42
N ALA A 300 12.49 -23.09 5.84
CA ALA A 300 13.75 -23.17 6.58
C ALA A 300 14.06 -21.90 7.38
N SER A 301 13.50 -20.75 7.00
CA SER A 301 13.62 -19.50 7.77
C SER A 301 12.62 -19.40 8.93
N LEU A 302 11.67 -20.33 9.05
CA LEU A 302 10.57 -20.26 10.01
C LEU A 302 11.07 -20.10 11.44
N GLU A 303 11.95 -21.00 11.93
CA GLU A 303 12.46 -20.93 13.31
C GLU A 303 13.17 -19.59 13.59
N ARG A 304 13.88 -19.07 12.59
CA ARG A 304 14.61 -17.81 12.69
C ARG A 304 13.64 -16.63 12.80
N ILE A 305 12.56 -16.64 12.01
CA ILE A 305 11.51 -15.61 12.03
C ILE A 305 10.71 -15.70 13.34
N ILE A 306 10.33 -16.90 13.79
CA ILE A 306 9.65 -17.13 15.08
C ILE A 306 10.46 -16.56 16.25
N SER A 307 11.80 -16.67 16.22
CA SER A 307 12.64 -16.11 17.29
C SER A 307 12.52 -14.59 17.46
N LEU A 308 12.00 -13.88 16.45
CA LEU A 308 11.77 -12.43 16.47
C LEU A 308 10.36 -12.04 16.94
N ALA A 309 9.48 -13.01 17.18
CA ALA A 309 8.11 -12.79 17.66
C ALA A 309 8.06 -12.08 19.02
N SER A 310 9.14 -12.12 19.80
CA SER A 310 9.28 -11.43 21.08
C SER A 310 10.27 -10.25 21.03
N ASP A 311 10.60 -9.73 19.85
CA ASP A 311 11.50 -8.56 19.71
C ASP A 311 10.91 -7.33 20.45
N SER A 312 11.79 -6.48 20.99
CA SER A 312 11.37 -5.31 21.76
C SER A 312 10.59 -4.29 20.92
N SER A 313 10.83 -4.25 19.61
CA SER A 313 10.12 -3.40 18.67
C SER A 313 8.77 -4.01 18.27
N GLU A 314 7.68 -3.30 18.53
CA GLU A 314 6.34 -3.68 18.10
C GLU A 314 6.22 -3.78 16.58
N ARG A 315 6.97 -2.96 15.83
CA ARG A 315 7.04 -3.04 14.36
C ARG A 315 7.63 -4.35 13.88
N MET A 316 8.66 -4.85 14.58
CA MET A 316 9.27 -6.15 14.28
C MET A 316 8.29 -7.28 14.57
N ARG A 317 7.65 -7.28 15.74
CA ARG A 317 6.65 -8.30 16.08
C ARG A 317 5.48 -8.29 15.08
N ARG A 318 4.98 -7.11 14.68
CA ARG A 318 3.95 -7.01 13.62
C ARG A 318 4.43 -7.63 12.30
N GLN A 319 5.64 -7.29 11.86
CA GLN A 319 6.21 -7.83 10.61
C GLN A 319 6.36 -9.35 10.67
N VAL A 320 6.79 -9.90 11.81
CA VAL A 320 6.88 -11.35 12.02
C VAL A 320 5.52 -12.01 11.83
N ALA A 321 4.44 -11.49 12.42
CA ALA A 321 3.10 -12.06 12.25
C ALA A 321 2.66 -12.09 10.77
N VAL A 322 2.88 -10.99 10.04
CA VAL A 322 2.56 -10.90 8.60
C VAL A 322 3.39 -11.89 7.79
N THR A 323 4.71 -11.94 8.03
CA THR A 323 5.62 -12.85 7.34
C THR A 323 5.27 -14.32 7.60
N LEU A 324 4.89 -14.68 8.84
CA LEU A 324 4.49 -16.05 9.17
C LEU A 324 3.22 -16.48 8.42
N ALA A 325 2.28 -15.56 8.17
CA ALA A 325 1.12 -15.84 7.31
C ALA A 325 1.56 -16.15 5.88
N GLY A 326 2.45 -15.33 5.31
CA GLY A 326 2.96 -15.50 3.95
C GLY A 326 3.74 -16.79 3.72
N LEU A 327 4.45 -17.29 4.76
CA LEU A 327 5.13 -18.59 4.68
C LEU A 327 4.17 -19.79 4.63
N GLY A 328 2.92 -19.63 5.07
CA GLY A 328 1.90 -20.68 4.97
C GLY A 328 2.12 -21.93 5.85
N ASP A 329 3.12 -21.93 6.74
CA ASP A 329 3.43 -23.09 7.59
C ASP A 329 2.61 -23.06 8.89
N SER A 330 1.68 -24.01 9.06
CA SER A 330 0.85 -24.16 10.25
C SER A 330 1.65 -24.36 11.55
N SER A 331 2.95 -24.69 11.48
CA SER A 331 3.83 -24.74 12.64
C SER A 331 4.02 -23.36 13.31
N ALA A 332 3.68 -22.27 12.62
CA ALA A 332 3.66 -20.91 13.16
C ALA A 332 2.46 -20.64 14.11
N ILE A 333 1.42 -21.47 14.07
CA ILE A 333 0.17 -21.25 14.81
C ILE A 333 0.40 -21.00 16.32
N PRO A 334 1.20 -21.79 17.06
CA PRO A 334 1.37 -21.58 18.50
C PRO A 334 1.98 -20.22 18.85
N VAL A 335 2.92 -19.72 18.04
CA VAL A 335 3.51 -18.40 18.29
C VAL A 335 2.54 -17.29 17.90
N LEU A 336 1.74 -17.48 16.85
CA LEU A 336 0.71 -16.52 16.47
C LEU A 336 -0.40 -16.43 17.52
N GLU A 337 -0.76 -17.54 18.18
CA GLU A 337 -1.67 -17.53 19.34
C GLU A 337 -1.08 -16.69 20.49
N GLU A 338 0.21 -16.82 20.79
CA GLU A 338 0.86 -15.98 21.80
C GLU A 338 0.87 -14.49 21.39
N MET A 339 1.20 -14.20 20.13
CA MET A 339 1.21 -12.85 19.58
C MET A 339 -0.19 -12.22 19.51
N SER A 340 -1.25 -13.03 19.45
CA SER A 340 -2.64 -12.56 19.49
C SER A 340 -3.00 -11.91 20.83
N GLU A 341 -2.19 -12.13 21.87
CA GLU A 341 -2.30 -11.53 23.20
C GLU A 341 -1.27 -10.41 23.43
N ASP A 342 -0.54 -9.98 22.39
CA ASP A 342 0.46 -8.91 22.50
C ASP A 342 -0.15 -7.62 23.07
N TRP A 343 0.65 -6.84 23.78
CA TRP A 343 0.22 -5.55 24.33
C TRP A 343 -0.29 -4.57 23.25
N PHE A 344 0.32 -4.59 22.07
CA PHE A 344 -0.01 -3.68 20.98
C PHE A 344 -1.05 -4.28 20.04
N LEU A 345 -2.10 -3.50 19.80
CA LEU A 345 -3.25 -3.90 19.00
C LEU A 345 -2.90 -4.30 17.56
N ASP A 346 -1.91 -3.64 16.96
CA ASP A 346 -1.51 -3.94 15.58
C ASP A 346 -0.81 -5.31 15.47
N VAL A 347 -0.04 -5.70 16.50
CA VAL A 347 0.57 -7.03 16.57
C VAL A 347 -0.52 -8.09 16.75
N ARG A 348 -1.47 -7.87 17.67
CA ARG A 348 -2.62 -8.77 17.86
C ARG A 348 -3.42 -8.94 16.58
N THR A 349 -3.73 -7.84 15.88
CA THR A 349 -4.53 -7.87 14.65
C THR A 349 -3.80 -8.61 13.53
N ALA A 350 -2.50 -8.36 13.36
CA ALA A 350 -1.69 -9.10 12.38
C ALA A 350 -1.62 -10.60 12.71
N ALA A 351 -1.47 -10.95 13.99
CA ALA A 351 -1.43 -12.34 14.43
C ALA A 351 -2.78 -13.06 14.23
N LEU A 352 -3.90 -12.39 14.54
CA LEU A 352 -5.25 -12.94 14.31
C LEU A 352 -5.53 -13.15 12.81
N LYS A 353 -5.18 -12.18 11.95
CA LYS A 353 -5.28 -12.34 10.49
C LYS A 353 -4.41 -13.50 9.99
N ALA A 354 -3.20 -13.63 10.50
CA ALA A 354 -2.31 -14.74 10.16
C ALA A 354 -2.90 -16.09 10.58
N LEU A 355 -3.52 -16.17 11.77
CA LEU A 355 -4.23 -17.37 12.23
C LEU A 355 -5.41 -17.71 11.34
N GLU A 356 -6.21 -16.73 10.92
CA GLU A 356 -7.32 -16.89 9.98
C GLU A 356 -6.83 -17.49 8.65
N THR A 357 -5.75 -16.94 8.08
CA THR A 357 -5.12 -17.47 6.86
C THR A 357 -4.64 -18.91 7.02
N LEU A 358 -4.06 -19.27 8.17
CA LEU A 358 -3.52 -20.61 8.43
C LEU A 358 -4.59 -21.61 8.93
N ARG A 359 -5.79 -21.15 9.30
CA ARG A 359 -6.91 -21.96 9.80
C ARG A 359 -8.23 -21.60 9.10
N PRO A 360 -8.35 -21.79 7.77
CA PRO A 360 -9.56 -21.42 7.04
C PRO A 360 -10.81 -22.22 7.46
N GLU A 361 -10.68 -23.34 8.17
CA GLU A 361 -11.78 -24.28 8.45
C GLU A 361 -12.45 -24.15 9.84
N GLU A 362 -12.00 -23.25 10.73
CA GLU A 362 -12.57 -23.17 12.09
C GLU A 362 -13.84 -22.30 12.22
N GLU A 363 -14.20 -21.46 11.23
CA GLU A 363 -15.40 -20.61 11.31
C GLU A 363 -16.72 -21.38 11.12
N ASP A 364 -16.75 -22.41 10.26
CA ASP A 364 -17.98 -23.13 9.90
C ASP A 364 -18.53 -24.01 11.05
N ALA A 365 -17.68 -24.37 12.03
CA ALA A 365 -18.10 -25.17 13.19
C ALA A 365 -18.78 -24.34 14.30
N SER A 366 -18.74 -23.01 14.22
CA SER A 366 -19.33 -22.12 15.24
C SER A 366 -20.74 -21.65 14.89
N ALA A 367 -21.12 -21.67 13.60
CA ALA A 367 -22.44 -21.28 13.12
C ALA A 367 -23.55 -22.28 13.52
N ASP A 368 -23.21 -23.55 13.73
CA ASP A 368 -24.17 -24.62 14.09
C ASP A 368 -24.53 -24.68 15.59
N ARG A 369 -24.02 -23.77 16.44
CA ARG A 369 -24.32 -23.76 17.89
C ARG A 369 -25.49 -22.86 18.33
N PHE A 370 -26.20 -22.23 17.39
CA PHE A 370 -27.37 -21.39 17.67
C PHE A 370 -28.68 -21.92 17.07
N VAL A 371 -28.78 -23.23 16.85
CA VAL A 371 -30.06 -23.90 16.57
C VAL A 371 -30.20 -25.13 17.46
N ASP A 372 -30.68 -24.91 18.69
CA ASP A 372 -31.67 -25.78 19.37
C ASP A 372 -32.16 -25.15 20.70
#